data_AF-A0A396ADN2-F1
#
_entry.id   AF-A0A396ADN2-F1
#
_cell.length_a   1.000
_cell.length_b   1.000
_cell.length_c   1.000
_cell.angle_alpha   90.00
_cell.angle_beta   90.00
_cell.angle_gamma   90.00
#
_symmetry.space_group_name_H-M   'P 1'
#
loop_
_entity.id
_entity.type
_entity.pdbx_description
1 polymer ?
#
loop_
_entity_poly.entity_id
_entity_poly.type
_entity_poly.pdbx_seq_one_letter_code
_entity_poly.pdbx_strand_id
1 'polypeptide(L)'
;MSIKQIYTKVLKSCIGFSVYGTKKVEEETKELLPLLNEFYDRFLRENVFEIDKTDYEKLQLLFINIIRDLSQGLKNKDVVLLEDAMEYGLLSFLEIFMDEDEVSRLKEESVNE
;
A
#
# COMPACT_ATOMS: atom_id res chain seq x y z
N MET A 1 12.08 -6.52 3.56
CA MET A 1 11.56 -5.29 4.20
C MET A 1 10.44 -5.67 5.17
N SER A 2 10.28 -5.00 6.32
CA SER A 2 9.14 -5.26 7.23
C SER A 2 7.87 -4.56 6.73
N ILE A 3 6.69 -5.03 7.14
CA ILE A 3 5.39 -4.40 6.81
C ILE A 3 5.41 -2.93 7.21
N LYS A 4 5.89 -2.63 8.41
CA LYS A 4 6.07 -1.27 8.91
C LYS A 4 6.87 -0.38 7.96
N GLN A 5 8.00 -0.86 7.44
CA GLN A 5 8.82 -0.09 6.52
C GLN A 5 8.11 0.19 5.19
N ILE A 6 7.32 -0.76 4.69
CA ILE A 6 6.51 -0.58 3.48
C ILE A 6 5.39 0.42 3.77
N TYR A 7 4.68 0.25 4.88
CA TYR A 7 3.62 1.15 5.33
C TYR A 7 4.11 2.59 5.44
N THR A 8 5.21 2.84 6.16
CA THR A 8 5.76 4.20 6.30
C THR A 8 6.14 4.82 4.95
N LYS A 9 6.64 4.02 3.99
CA LYS A 9 6.94 4.53 2.64
C LYS A 9 5.67 4.91 1.88
N VAL A 10 4.67 4.02 1.88
CA VAL A 10 3.37 4.27 1.23
C VAL A 10 2.69 5.49 1.85
N LEU A 11 2.71 5.60 3.18
CA LEU A 11 2.14 6.73 3.93
C LEU A 11 2.79 8.06 3.54
N LYS A 12 4.12 8.11 3.49
CA LYS A 12 4.84 9.32 3.07
C LYS A 12 4.52 9.70 1.63
N SER A 13 4.37 8.72 0.74
CA SER A 13 3.91 8.96 -0.63
C SER A 13 2.51 9.55 -0.68
N CYS A 14 1.54 8.96 0.03
CA CYS A 14 0.17 9.47 0.10
C CYS A 14 0.13 10.92 0.62
N ILE A 15 0.83 11.22 1.72
CA ILE A 15 0.92 12.59 2.26
C ILE A 15 1.55 13.54 1.24
N GLY A 16 2.63 13.11 0.58
CA GLY A 16 3.28 13.88 -0.47
C GLY A 16 2.32 14.22 -1.62
N PHE A 17 1.41 13.31 -1.97
CA PHE A 17 0.40 13.55 -3.00
C PHE A 17 -0.63 14.59 -2.56
N SER A 18 -1.24 14.38 -1.38
CA SER A 18 -2.28 15.26 -0.83
C SER A 18 -1.79 16.68 -0.61
N VAL A 19 -0.52 16.87 -0.22
CA VAL A 19 0.04 18.19 0.09
C VAL A 19 0.60 18.90 -1.14
N TYR A 20 1.29 18.19 -2.04
CA TYR A 20 2.07 18.82 -3.12
C TYR A 20 1.43 18.74 -4.52
N GLY A 21 0.26 18.12 -4.67
CA GLY A 21 -0.58 18.30 -5.87
C GLY A 21 0.10 17.92 -7.18
N THR A 22 0.85 16.81 -7.16
CA THR A 22 1.26 16.00 -8.32
C THR A 22 2.41 16.53 -9.21
N LYS A 23 3.54 15.82 -9.08
CA LYS A 23 4.47 15.49 -10.18
C LYS A 23 5.21 14.16 -9.99
N LYS A 24 5.06 13.50 -8.83
CA LYS A 24 5.82 12.30 -8.46
C LYS A 24 4.98 11.03 -8.24
N VAL A 25 3.65 11.09 -8.25
CA VAL A 25 2.74 9.92 -8.10
C VAL A 25 3.20 8.74 -8.96
N GLU A 26 3.39 8.97 -10.26
CA GLU A 26 3.79 7.89 -11.17
C GLU A 26 5.19 7.32 -10.85
N GLU A 27 6.12 8.16 -10.40
CA GLU A 27 7.49 7.75 -10.07
C GLU A 27 7.52 6.97 -8.76
N GLU A 28 6.83 7.47 -7.75
CA GLU A 28 6.72 6.84 -6.43
C GLU A 28 5.98 5.50 -6.51
N THR A 29 4.88 5.43 -7.28
CA THR A 29 4.21 4.13 -7.52
C THR A 29 5.16 3.14 -8.20
N LYS A 30 5.97 3.57 -9.19
CA LYS A 30 6.94 2.69 -9.85
C LYS A 30 8.04 2.20 -8.90
N GLU A 31 8.49 3.04 -7.97
CA GLU A 31 9.47 2.66 -6.94
C GLU A 31 8.89 1.72 -5.89
N LEU A 32 7.60 1.83 -5.60
CA LEU A 32 6.90 0.97 -4.64
C LEU A 32 6.62 -0.43 -5.19
N LEU A 33 6.27 -0.57 -6.47
CA LEU A 33 5.90 -1.86 -7.09
C LEU A 33 6.91 -3.00 -6.83
N PRO A 34 8.25 -2.80 -6.96
CA PRO A 34 9.22 -3.83 -6.60
C PRO A 34 9.20 -4.22 -5.11
N LEU A 35 9.03 -3.24 -4.22
CA LEU A 35 8.98 -3.47 -2.76
C LEU A 35 7.74 -4.26 -2.36
N LEU A 36 6.62 -3.95 -3.03
CA LEU A 36 5.39 -4.68 -2.96
C LEU A 36 5.63 -6.13 -3.41
N ASN A 37 6.18 -6.35 -4.61
CA ASN A 37 6.42 -7.70 -5.12
C ASN A 37 7.18 -8.61 -4.14
N GLU A 38 8.21 -8.11 -3.44
CA GLU A 38 8.93 -8.90 -2.43
C GLU A 38 8.06 -9.29 -1.23
N PHE A 39 7.25 -8.36 -0.73
CA PHE A 39 6.34 -8.63 0.37
C PHE A 39 5.25 -9.62 -0.05
N TYR A 40 4.72 -9.45 -1.26
CA TYR A 40 3.59 -10.23 -1.73
C TYR A 40 3.95 -11.60 -2.27
N ASP A 41 5.16 -11.79 -2.80
CA ASP A 41 5.66 -13.14 -3.10
C ASP A 41 5.66 -14.00 -1.82
N ARG A 42 5.93 -13.40 -0.66
CA ARG A 42 5.83 -14.08 0.64
C ARG A 42 4.38 -14.22 1.10
N PHE A 43 3.57 -13.16 0.99
CA PHE A 43 2.17 -13.17 1.41
C PHE A 43 1.29 -14.13 0.60
N LEU A 44 1.51 -14.27 -0.71
CA LEU A 44 0.69 -15.10 -1.61
C LEU A 44 1.08 -16.58 -1.62
N ARG A 45 2.33 -16.90 -1.26
CA ARG A 45 2.82 -18.30 -1.28
C ARG A 45 2.34 -19.10 -0.08
N GLU A 46 2.34 -18.51 1.09
CA GLU A 46 2.00 -19.19 2.33
C GLU A 46 1.20 -18.27 3.24
N ASN A 47 0.23 -18.83 3.95
CA ASN A 47 -0.55 -18.10 4.95
C ASN A 47 0.26 -17.96 6.25
N VAL A 48 1.33 -17.16 6.18
CA VAL A 48 2.29 -16.94 7.28
C VAL A 48 1.62 -16.30 8.51
N PHE A 49 0.46 -15.68 8.31
CA PHE A 49 -0.30 -14.98 9.35
C PHE A 49 -1.37 -15.87 10.02
N GLU A 50 -1.45 -17.15 9.65
CA GLU A 50 -2.42 -18.12 10.19
C GLU A 50 -3.88 -17.63 10.12
N ILE A 51 -4.19 -16.81 9.11
CA ILE A 51 -5.52 -16.24 8.90
C ILE A 51 -6.50 -17.35 8.52
N ASP A 52 -7.78 -17.23 8.87
CA ASP A 52 -8.79 -18.17 8.37
C ASP A 52 -8.71 -18.26 6.84
N LYS A 53 -8.82 -19.48 6.29
CA LYS A 53 -8.66 -19.71 4.86
C LYS A 53 -9.57 -18.81 4.01
N THR A 54 -10.81 -18.61 4.43
CA THR A 54 -11.79 -17.81 3.69
C THR A 54 -11.39 -16.34 3.67
N ASP A 55 -10.92 -15.82 4.80
CA ASP A 55 -10.50 -14.43 4.91
C ASP A 55 -9.15 -14.20 4.24
N TYR A 56 -8.25 -15.18 4.29
CA TYR A 56 -6.99 -15.17 3.55
C TYR A 56 -7.24 -15.10 2.03
N GLU A 57 -8.15 -15.92 1.47
CA GLU A 57 -8.53 -15.86 0.05
C GLU A 57 -9.12 -14.50 -0.33
N LYS A 58 -9.93 -13.87 0.54
CA LYS A 58 -10.44 -12.51 0.32
C LYS A 58 -9.31 -11.47 0.31
N LEU A 59 -8.35 -11.57 1.22
CA LEU A 59 -7.20 -10.67 1.29
C LEU A 59 -6.31 -10.81 0.06
N GLN A 60 -6.11 -12.03 -0.44
CA GLN A 60 -5.40 -12.27 -1.71
C GLN A 60 -6.13 -11.58 -2.89
N LEU A 61 -7.45 -11.70 -2.97
CA LEU A 61 -8.24 -11.06 -4.02
C LEU A 61 -8.22 -9.54 -3.92
N LEU A 62 -8.36 -8.99 -2.70
CA LEU A 62 -8.25 -7.55 -2.44
C LEU A 62 -6.90 -7.03 -2.93
N PHE A 63 -5.82 -7.73 -2.60
CA PHE A 63 -4.48 -7.36 -3.02
C PHE A 63 -4.31 -7.38 -4.55
N ILE A 64 -4.80 -8.43 -5.23
CA ILE A 64 -4.76 -8.51 -6.69
C ILE A 64 -5.49 -7.33 -7.35
N ASN A 65 -6.61 -6.89 -6.77
CA ASN A 65 -7.34 -5.72 -7.28
C ASN A 65 -6.54 -4.44 -7.09
N ILE A 66 -5.90 -4.22 -5.93
CA ILE A 66 -5.03 -3.06 -5.69
C ILE A 66 -3.90 -3.00 -6.74
N ILE A 67 -3.22 -4.11 -7.01
CA ILE A 67 -2.16 -4.15 -8.05
C ILE A 67 -2.72 -3.87 -9.45
N ARG A 68 -3.92 -4.37 -9.75
CA ARG A 68 -4.58 -4.07 -11.02
C ARG A 68 -4.85 -2.58 -11.16
N ASP A 69 -5.34 -1.94 -10.11
CA ASP A 69 -5.67 -0.51 -10.11
C ASP A 69 -4.40 0.34 -10.23
N LEU A 70 -3.34 0.02 -9.50
CA LEU A 70 -2.02 0.66 -9.66
C LEU A 70 -1.48 0.50 -11.09
N SER A 71 -1.60 -0.69 -11.67
CA SER A 71 -1.14 -0.98 -13.04
C SER A 71 -1.95 -0.22 -14.08
N GLN A 72 -3.28 -0.12 -13.90
CA GLN A 72 -4.16 0.64 -14.78
C GLN A 72 -3.90 2.14 -14.67
N GLY A 73 -3.74 2.64 -13.44
CA GLY A 73 -3.40 4.02 -13.15
C GLY A 73 -2.09 4.44 -13.84
N LEU A 74 -1.04 3.63 -13.72
CA LEU A 74 0.24 3.87 -14.40
C LEU A 74 0.11 3.83 -15.93
N LYS A 75 -0.63 2.86 -16.47
CA LYS A 75 -0.81 2.70 -17.92
C LYS A 75 -1.56 3.89 -18.53
N ASN A 76 -2.59 4.37 -17.83
CA ASN A 76 -3.46 5.43 -18.31
C ASN A 76 -3.01 6.82 -17.87
N LYS A 77 -1.96 6.92 -17.04
CA LYS A 77 -1.55 8.14 -16.33
C LYS A 77 -2.71 8.75 -15.53
N ASP A 78 -3.53 7.87 -14.96
CA ASP A 78 -4.67 8.24 -14.14
C ASP A 78 -4.19 8.44 -12.70
N VAL A 79 -3.85 9.68 -12.39
CA VAL A 79 -3.31 10.08 -11.08
C VAL A 79 -4.33 9.88 -9.97
N VAL A 80 -5.61 10.08 -10.23
CA VAL A 80 -6.67 9.91 -9.24
C VAL A 80 -6.79 8.44 -8.86
N LEU A 81 -6.78 7.54 -9.86
CA LEU A 81 -6.78 6.10 -9.60
C LEU A 81 -5.52 5.65 -8.84
N LEU A 82 -4.37 6.25 -9.13
CA LEU A 82 -3.12 5.94 -8.42
C LEU A 82 -3.18 6.38 -6.95
N GLU A 83 -3.68 7.58 -6.68
CA GLU A 83 -3.87 8.08 -5.32
C GLU A 83 -4.87 7.22 -4.54
N ASP A 84 -6.01 6.89 -5.15
CA ASP A 84 -7.05 6.04 -4.54
C ASP A 84 -6.54 4.62 -4.22
N ALA A 85 -5.88 3.98 -5.19
CA ALA A 85 -5.30 2.65 -5.01
C ALA A 85 -4.17 2.64 -3.97
N MET A 86 -3.47 3.74 -3.79
CA MET A 86 -2.42 3.91 -2.78
C MET A 86 -3.00 4.15 -1.38
N GLU A 87 -3.87 5.14 -1.22
CA GLU A 87 -4.39 5.59 0.08
C GLU A 87 -5.47 4.65 0.63
N TYR A 88 -6.48 4.34 -0.19
CA TYR A 88 -7.63 3.55 0.27
C TYR A 88 -7.49 2.06 -0.08
N GLY A 89 -6.63 1.73 -1.04
CA GLY A 89 -6.27 0.35 -1.35
C GLY A 89 -5.11 -0.15 -0.49
N LEU A 90 -3.90 0.25 -0.86
CA LEU A 90 -2.66 -0.31 -0.33
C LEU A 90 -2.40 0.04 1.13
N LEU A 91 -2.58 1.30 1.53
CA LEU A 91 -2.34 1.73 2.90
C LEU A 91 -3.27 1.00 3.87
N SER A 92 -4.58 1.03 3.59
CA SER A 92 -5.59 0.31 4.38
C SER A 92 -5.35 -1.19 4.40
N PHE A 93 -4.90 -1.79 3.29
CA PHE A 93 -4.53 -3.21 3.27
C PHE A 93 -3.40 -3.54 4.24
N LEU A 94 -2.35 -2.70 4.28
CA LEU A 94 -1.20 -2.93 5.16
C LEU A 94 -1.55 -2.77 6.64
N GLU A 95 -2.49 -1.87 6.97
CA GLU A 95 -2.98 -1.66 8.35
C GLU A 95 -3.62 -2.90 8.95
N ILE A 96 -4.18 -3.80 8.14
CA ILE A 96 -4.77 -5.08 8.60
C ILE A 96 -3.74 -5.95 9.35
N PHE A 97 -2.46 -5.79 9.02
CA PHE A 97 -1.37 -6.59 9.59
C PHE A 97 -0.59 -5.84 10.69
N MET A 98 -1.08 -4.68 11.13
CA MET A 98 -0.43 -3.82 12.10
C MET A 98 -1.34 -3.55 13.29
N ASP A 99 -0.72 -3.21 14.42
CA ASP A 99 -1.44 -2.78 15.61
C ASP A 99 -1.99 -1.36 15.45
N GLU A 100 -3.20 -1.10 15.94
CA GLU A 100 -3.88 0.19 15.77
C GLU A 100 -3.13 1.34 16.45
N ASP A 101 -2.53 1.10 17.62
CA ASP A 101 -1.71 2.11 18.30
C ASP A 101 -0.42 2.39 17.51
N GLU A 102 0.14 1.37 16.86
CA GLU A 102 1.30 1.53 15.98
C GLU A 102 0.96 2.35 14.72
N VAL A 103 -0.15 2.05 14.07
CA VAL A 103 -0.65 2.82 12.92
C VAL A 103 -0.86 4.28 13.30
N SER A 104 -1.52 4.53 14.44
CA SER A 104 -1.80 5.89 14.92
C SER A 104 -0.52 6.68 15.15
N ARG A 105 0.47 6.10 15.84
CA ARG A 105 1.78 6.75 16.04
C ARG A 105 2.47 7.09 14.73
N LEU A 106 2.48 6.18 13.77
CA LEU A 106 3.14 6.42 12.48
C LEU A 106 2.46 7.52 11.67
N LYS A 107 1.13 7.60 11.71
CA LYS A 107 0.36 8.70 11.10
C LYS A 107 0.72 10.04 11.75
N GLU A 108 0.75 10.11 13.08
CA GLU A 108 1.13 11.32 13.82
C GLU A 108 2.57 11.78 13.51
N GLU A 109 3.52 10.85 13.49
CA GLU A 109 4.93 11.15 13.17
C GLU A 109 5.07 11.70 11.74
N SER A 110 4.32 11.16 10.78
CA SER A 110 4.41 11.54 9.37
C SER A 110 3.81 12.91 9.02
N VAL A 111 2.97 13.48 9.89
CA VAL A 111 2.38 14.83 9.71
C VAL A 111 3.29 15.92 10.31
N ASN A 112 4.24 15.54 11.17
CA ASN A 112 5.13 16.46 11.89
C ASN A 112 6.55 16.57 11.30
N GLU A 113 6.83 15.91 10.16
CA GLU A 113 8.07 16.04 9.38
C GLU A 113 7.95 17.11 8.28
#